data_AF-A0A5C3N366-F1
#
_entry.id   AF-A0A5C3N366-F1
#
_cell.length_a   1.000
_cell.length_b   1.000
_cell.length_c   1.000
_cell.angle_alpha   90.00
_cell.angle_beta   90.00
_cell.angle_gamma   90.00
#
_symmetry.space_group_name_H-M   'P 1'
#
loop_
_entity.id
_entity.type
_entity.pdbx_description
1 polymer ?
#
loop_
_entity_poly.entity_id
_entity_poly.type
_entity_poly.pdbx_seq_one_letter_code
_entity_poly.pdbx_strand_id
1 'polypeptide(L)'
;MVFAHFIVGNTRPYTVQDWAKDIALATSKGIDAFALNVGRDDYEASRVADAYTAASGTNFKLFLSFDMTSLPCSGAGDAYRLRDYITRYATHPSQLRYGAKILASTFGGEYCSFGTGNLNQGWQNAIKSGLPPVHFVPAFFLDPASFSGIPVMDGALNWNSAWPQGNYDTNFGPDNEYISHLGGRSYMAAFSPWFFTHYGPDTYNKNFIFRCDNWHFSRRWEDLVENRDSVAFVEALTWNDFGESHYLGPVHGDLSRSDDWTADYDHQGWLDLLQYYIQAYKTGVYPTVSKDKVFLWSRLAPAAANAPDRIGKPDHWEWTQDFLWVVVLLTAPAEVQVTCGPSVEEMSLPEGVGKLQVPLRQDCSPSVTIFRGGLSTLRFSPDGFNFRTNPRNYNFNAYVASS
;
A
#
# COMPACT_ATOMS: atom_id res chain seq x y z
N MET A 1 12.07 8.42 3.83
CA MET A 1 11.99 7.77 2.50
C MET A 1 10.64 7.10 2.36
N VAL A 2 10.16 6.87 1.14
CA VAL A 2 8.90 6.16 0.86
C VAL A 2 9.17 4.96 -0.04
N PHE A 3 8.68 3.81 0.36
CA PHE A 3 8.83 2.54 -0.36
C PHE A 3 7.48 2.05 -0.85
N ALA A 4 7.46 1.15 -1.82
CA ALA A 4 6.29 0.34 -2.11
C ALA A 4 6.64 -1.14 -1.94
N HIS A 5 5.79 -1.86 -1.22
CA HIS A 5 5.92 -3.29 -1.02
C HIS A 5 5.55 -4.03 -2.31
N PHE A 6 6.36 -5.00 -2.72
CA PHE A 6 6.25 -5.65 -4.01
C PHE A 6 6.24 -7.17 -3.82
N ILE A 7 5.11 -7.81 -4.09
CA ILE A 7 4.94 -9.27 -4.00
C ILE A 7 5.68 -9.92 -5.17
N VAL A 8 6.87 -10.48 -4.92
CA VAL A 8 7.68 -11.12 -5.97
C VAL A 8 7.00 -12.39 -6.46
N GLY A 9 6.22 -13.08 -5.63
CA GLY A 9 5.38 -14.21 -6.05
C GLY A 9 4.45 -13.87 -7.22
N ASN A 10 3.97 -12.63 -7.32
CA ASN A 10 3.07 -12.21 -8.40
C ASN A 10 3.80 -11.90 -9.72
N THR A 11 5.13 -12.10 -9.76
CA THR A 11 5.96 -11.69 -10.90
C THR A 11 6.44 -12.86 -11.74
N ARG A 12 5.91 -14.07 -11.56
CA ARG A 12 6.30 -15.25 -12.36
C ARG A 12 6.48 -14.96 -13.87
N PRO A 13 5.56 -14.24 -14.56
CA PRO A 13 5.70 -13.94 -15.98
C PRO A 13 6.54 -12.70 -16.31
N TYR A 14 7.02 -11.95 -15.31
CA TYR A 14 7.75 -10.70 -15.53
C TYR A 14 9.05 -10.90 -16.29
N THR A 15 9.33 -9.93 -17.15
CA THR A 15 10.64 -9.69 -17.74
C THR A 15 11.35 -8.51 -17.06
N VAL A 16 12.63 -8.30 -17.35
CA VAL A 16 13.37 -7.09 -16.96
C VAL A 16 12.66 -5.82 -17.44
N GLN A 17 12.00 -5.85 -18.61
CA GLN A 17 11.30 -4.69 -19.15
C GLN A 17 10.05 -4.33 -18.33
N ASP A 18 9.36 -5.33 -17.77
CA ASP A 18 8.18 -5.09 -16.94
C ASP A 18 8.59 -4.45 -15.61
N TRP A 19 9.65 -4.97 -14.98
CA TRP A 19 10.31 -4.30 -13.85
C TRP A 19 10.74 -2.87 -14.16
N ALA A 20 11.34 -2.63 -15.33
CA ALA A 20 11.78 -1.29 -15.72
C ALA A 20 10.62 -0.30 -15.87
N LYS A 21 9.47 -0.74 -16.38
CA LYS A 21 8.25 0.09 -16.46
C LYS A 21 7.73 0.44 -15.07
N ASP A 22 7.64 -0.54 -14.18
CA ASP A 22 7.18 -0.33 -12.80
C ASP A 22 8.12 0.60 -12.02
N ILE A 23 9.44 0.39 -12.13
CA ILE A 23 10.46 1.25 -11.53
C ILE A 23 10.34 2.68 -12.06
N ALA A 24 10.18 2.86 -13.38
CA ALA A 24 10.05 4.18 -13.98
C ALA A 24 8.77 4.90 -13.48
N LEU A 25 7.64 4.19 -13.42
CA LEU A 25 6.39 4.73 -12.92
C LEU A 25 6.51 5.09 -11.44
N ALA A 26 6.98 4.18 -10.60
CA ALA A 26 7.16 4.42 -9.16
C ALA A 26 8.12 5.61 -8.89
N THR A 27 9.23 5.67 -9.62
CA THR A 27 10.17 6.81 -9.58
C THR A 27 9.46 8.12 -9.92
N SER A 28 8.62 8.13 -10.96
CA SER A 28 7.89 9.33 -11.37
C SER A 28 6.92 9.87 -10.31
N LYS A 29 6.50 9.00 -9.36
CA LYS A 29 5.62 9.35 -8.24
C LYS A 29 6.38 9.61 -6.94
N GLY A 30 7.70 9.60 -6.99
CA GLY A 30 8.56 9.86 -5.84
C GLY A 30 8.71 8.67 -4.90
N ILE A 31 8.36 7.45 -5.29
CA ILE A 31 8.73 6.25 -4.52
C ILE A 31 10.24 6.06 -4.66
N ASP A 32 10.94 5.82 -3.54
CA ASP A 32 12.39 5.70 -3.49
C ASP A 32 12.88 4.28 -3.78
N ALA A 33 12.08 3.28 -3.38
CA ALA A 33 12.47 1.88 -3.49
C ALA A 33 11.27 0.91 -3.55
N PHE A 34 11.53 -0.29 -4.07
CA PHE A 34 10.68 -1.44 -3.80
C PHE A 34 11.21 -2.30 -2.66
N ALA A 35 10.32 -2.65 -1.73
CA ALA A 35 10.54 -3.71 -0.74
C ALA A 35 10.12 -5.03 -1.39
N LEU A 36 11.10 -5.80 -1.88
CA LEU A 36 10.88 -7.03 -2.61
C LEU A 36 10.49 -8.13 -1.63
N ASN A 37 9.18 -8.41 -1.53
CA ASN A 37 8.60 -9.47 -0.73
C ASN A 37 8.86 -10.82 -1.39
N VAL A 38 9.79 -11.58 -0.83
CA VAL A 38 10.30 -12.83 -1.42
C VAL A 38 9.90 -14.01 -0.54
N GLY A 39 9.19 -14.96 -1.15
CA GLY A 39 8.80 -16.25 -0.62
C GLY A 39 9.69 -17.39 -1.07
N ARG A 40 9.14 -18.62 -0.99
CA ARG A 40 9.88 -19.87 -1.18
C ARG A 40 9.98 -20.37 -2.61
N ASP A 41 9.23 -19.82 -3.56
CA ASP A 41 9.16 -20.41 -4.89
C ASP A 41 10.50 -20.28 -5.62
N ASP A 42 10.75 -21.21 -6.56
CA ASP A 42 12.05 -21.38 -7.21
C ASP A 42 12.38 -20.25 -8.21
N TYR A 43 11.35 -19.72 -8.88
CA TYR A 43 11.49 -18.65 -9.87
C TYR A 43 11.73 -17.28 -9.23
N GLU A 44 11.35 -17.07 -7.97
CA GLU A 44 11.41 -15.75 -7.32
C GLU A 44 12.83 -15.20 -7.26
N ALA A 45 13.84 -16.05 -7.06
CA ALA A 45 15.25 -15.64 -7.08
C ALA A 45 15.67 -15.03 -8.42
N SER A 46 15.13 -15.56 -9.53
CA SER A 46 15.36 -15.01 -10.86
C SER A 46 14.63 -13.69 -11.05
N ARG A 47 13.40 -13.55 -10.54
CA ARG A 47 12.63 -12.30 -10.61
C ARG A 47 13.26 -11.17 -9.78
N VAL A 48 13.84 -11.49 -8.62
CA VAL A 48 14.66 -10.53 -7.86
C VAL A 48 15.88 -10.09 -8.68
N ALA A 49 16.56 -11.01 -9.35
CA ALA A 49 17.70 -10.66 -10.20
C ALA A 49 17.29 -9.77 -11.39
N ASP A 50 16.13 -10.03 -11.99
CA ASP A 50 15.56 -9.19 -13.05
C ASP A 50 15.25 -7.77 -12.53
N ALA A 51 14.69 -7.64 -11.32
CA ALA A 51 14.43 -6.35 -10.69
C ALA A 51 15.73 -5.54 -10.47
N TYR A 52 16.77 -6.18 -9.92
CA TYR A 52 18.08 -5.52 -9.74
C TYR A 52 18.73 -5.13 -11.07
N THR A 53 18.57 -5.95 -12.10
CA THR A 53 19.01 -5.63 -13.47
C THR A 53 18.29 -4.40 -14.00
N ALA A 54 16.96 -4.34 -13.85
CA ALA A 54 16.14 -3.21 -14.30
C ALA A 54 16.44 -1.91 -13.53
N ALA A 55 16.75 -2.01 -12.23
CA ALA A 55 17.10 -0.85 -11.41
C ALA A 55 18.53 -0.34 -11.65
N SER A 56 19.39 -1.13 -12.28
CA SER A 56 20.79 -0.77 -12.54
C SER A 56 20.88 0.44 -13.47
N GLY A 57 21.71 1.42 -13.11
CA GLY A 57 21.83 2.68 -13.85
C GLY A 57 20.73 3.71 -13.56
N THR A 58 19.76 3.41 -12.67
CA THR A 58 18.78 4.36 -12.16
C THR A 58 19.13 4.81 -10.74
N ASN A 59 18.42 5.83 -10.23
CA ASN A 59 18.51 6.23 -8.82
C ASN A 59 17.57 5.41 -7.91
N PHE A 60 16.67 4.61 -8.50
CA PHE A 60 15.71 3.81 -7.75
C PHE A 60 16.40 2.67 -7.02
N LYS A 61 15.94 2.39 -5.79
CA LYS A 61 16.56 1.39 -4.93
C LYS A 61 15.66 0.17 -4.74
N LEU A 62 16.24 -0.91 -4.27
CA LEU A 62 15.57 -2.15 -3.94
C LEU A 62 16.11 -2.64 -2.60
N PHE A 63 15.27 -3.30 -1.82
CA PHE A 63 15.72 -4.08 -0.66
C PHE A 63 14.84 -5.30 -0.47
N LEU A 64 15.36 -6.26 0.29
CA LEU A 64 14.68 -7.53 0.51
C LEU A 64 13.74 -7.40 1.71
N SER A 65 12.48 -7.78 1.48
CA SER A 65 11.49 -8.08 2.51
C SER A 65 11.26 -9.59 2.49
N PHE A 66 11.69 -10.31 3.52
CA PHE A 66 11.50 -11.77 3.54
C PHE A 66 10.08 -12.11 3.98
N ASP A 67 9.34 -12.87 3.16
CA ASP A 67 8.02 -13.37 3.55
C ASP A 67 8.18 -14.63 4.41
N MET A 68 8.06 -14.43 5.72
CA MET A 68 8.24 -15.49 6.71
C MET A 68 6.97 -16.32 6.93
N THR A 69 5.89 -16.02 6.22
CA THR A 69 4.73 -16.93 6.10
C THR A 69 4.91 -17.95 4.98
N SER A 70 5.79 -17.66 4.01
CA SER A 70 6.13 -18.53 2.89
C SER A 70 7.46 -19.28 3.12
N LEU A 71 8.49 -18.60 3.59
CA LEU A 71 9.82 -19.16 3.81
C LEU A 71 9.88 -20.06 5.06
N PRO A 72 10.55 -21.22 5.01
CA PRO A 72 10.81 -22.01 6.20
C PRO A 72 11.75 -21.25 7.14
N CYS A 73 11.66 -21.51 8.45
CA CYS A 73 12.52 -20.84 9.44
C CYS A 73 12.73 -21.62 10.75
N SER A 74 12.47 -22.92 10.74
CA SER A 74 12.54 -23.78 11.92
C SER A 74 13.94 -24.35 12.12
N GLY A 75 14.65 -24.70 11.05
CA GLY A 75 15.97 -25.31 11.09
C GLY A 75 17.09 -24.31 10.83
N ALA A 76 18.31 -24.63 11.29
CA ALA A 76 19.49 -23.80 11.03
C ALA A 76 19.78 -23.63 9.52
N GLY A 77 19.39 -24.61 8.70
CA GLY A 77 19.54 -24.54 7.26
C GLY A 77 18.62 -23.50 6.58
N ASP A 78 17.51 -23.13 7.23
CA ASP A 78 16.54 -22.22 6.64
C ASP A 78 17.08 -20.78 6.54
N ALA A 79 18.07 -20.44 7.38
CA ALA A 79 18.76 -19.17 7.31
C ALA A 79 19.57 -19.00 6.01
N TYR A 80 19.99 -20.09 5.35
CA TYR A 80 20.88 -20.00 4.18
C TYR A 80 20.31 -19.16 3.06
N ARG A 81 19.00 -19.27 2.78
CA ARG A 81 18.35 -18.49 1.71
C ARG A 81 18.40 -16.99 1.99
N LEU A 82 18.08 -16.57 3.22
CA LEU A 82 18.14 -15.15 3.63
C LEU A 82 19.58 -14.61 3.53
N ARG A 83 20.54 -15.39 4.05
CA ARG A 83 21.97 -15.04 4.04
C ARG A 83 22.52 -14.90 2.62
N ASP A 84 22.08 -15.77 1.71
CA ASP A 84 22.46 -15.77 0.31
C ASP A 84 21.95 -14.51 -0.42
N TYR A 85 20.67 -14.14 -0.22
CA TYR A 85 20.12 -12.87 -0.73
C TYR A 85 20.90 -11.66 -0.22
N ILE A 86 21.12 -11.58 1.10
CA ILE A 86 21.86 -10.48 1.73
C ILE A 86 23.25 -10.35 1.12
N THR A 87 23.98 -11.46 1.00
CA THR A 87 25.37 -11.46 0.51
C THR A 87 25.42 -11.10 -0.98
N ARG A 88 24.53 -11.68 -1.79
CA ARG A 88 24.49 -11.48 -3.25
C ARG A 88 24.28 -10.02 -3.63
N TYR A 89 23.36 -9.33 -2.95
CA TYR A 89 22.98 -7.97 -3.33
C TYR A 89 23.66 -6.88 -2.49
N ALA A 90 24.45 -7.23 -1.47
CA ALA A 90 25.07 -6.27 -0.56
C ALA A 90 25.84 -5.16 -1.28
N THR A 91 26.55 -5.47 -2.37
CA THR A 91 27.37 -4.50 -3.12
C THR A 91 26.71 -3.97 -4.38
N HIS A 92 25.46 -4.38 -4.66
CA HIS A 92 24.75 -3.92 -5.85
C HIS A 92 24.45 -2.41 -5.73
N PRO A 93 24.68 -1.59 -6.78
CA PRO A 93 24.49 -0.13 -6.71
C PRO A 93 23.03 0.29 -6.40
N SER A 94 22.07 -0.55 -6.77
CA SER A 94 20.64 -0.34 -6.48
C SER A 94 20.17 -0.93 -5.15
N GLN A 95 21.02 -1.62 -4.38
CA GLN A 95 20.65 -2.06 -3.02
C GLN A 95 20.51 -0.85 -2.10
N LEU A 96 19.33 -0.69 -1.50
CA LEU A 96 19.07 0.40 -0.56
C LEU A 96 19.95 0.23 0.68
N ARG A 97 20.54 1.35 1.09
CA ARG A 97 21.36 1.47 2.30
C ARG A 97 20.80 2.56 3.19
N TYR A 98 20.80 2.31 4.50
CA TYR A 98 20.54 3.30 5.52
C TYR A 98 21.83 3.54 6.30
N GLY A 99 22.45 4.70 6.05
CA GLY A 99 23.85 4.94 6.41
C GLY A 99 24.78 3.93 5.72
N ALA A 100 25.67 3.30 6.49
CA ALA A 100 26.60 2.29 5.97
C ALA A 100 26.01 0.87 5.87
N LYS A 101 24.78 0.65 6.35
CA LYS A 101 24.14 -0.67 6.43
C LYS A 101 23.17 -0.88 5.26
N ILE A 102 23.07 -2.09 4.73
CA ILE A 102 21.99 -2.42 3.76
C ILE A 102 20.65 -2.54 4.50
N LEU A 103 19.57 -2.07 3.90
CA LEU A 103 18.24 -2.26 4.50
C LEU A 103 17.71 -3.67 4.20
N ALA A 104 17.06 -4.29 5.19
CA ALA A 104 16.25 -5.50 5.01
C ALA A 104 15.06 -5.47 5.96
N SER A 105 13.95 -6.05 5.54
CA SER A 105 12.72 -6.18 6.33
C SER A 105 12.14 -7.59 6.21
N THR A 106 10.97 -7.80 6.82
CA THR A 106 10.19 -9.03 6.72
C THR A 106 8.71 -8.70 6.73
N PHE A 107 7.90 -9.64 6.22
CA PHE A 107 6.53 -9.81 6.66
C PHE A 107 6.48 -11.01 7.63
N GLY A 108 6.10 -10.77 8.88
CA GLY A 108 6.14 -11.76 9.95
C GLY A 108 7.56 -12.21 10.33
N GLY A 109 7.64 -13.36 11.00
CA GLY A 109 8.91 -13.99 11.39
C GLY A 109 9.21 -13.95 12.89
N GLU A 110 8.27 -13.45 13.69
CA GLU A 110 8.32 -13.39 15.15
C GLU A 110 8.35 -14.76 15.85
N TYR A 111 8.06 -15.84 15.12
CA TYR A 111 8.16 -17.22 15.60
C TYR A 111 9.40 -17.96 15.08
N CYS A 112 10.21 -17.30 14.24
CA CYS A 112 11.37 -17.92 13.62
C CYS A 112 12.58 -17.95 14.54
N SER A 113 13.13 -19.13 14.79
CA SER A 113 14.34 -19.30 15.59
C SER A 113 15.53 -19.86 14.79
N PHE A 114 15.33 -20.34 13.57
CA PHE A 114 16.37 -20.91 12.70
C PHE A 114 17.23 -21.96 13.44
N GLY A 115 16.57 -22.86 14.18
CA GLY A 115 17.24 -23.90 14.96
C GLY A 115 18.01 -23.41 16.19
N THR A 116 17.86 -22.14 16.57
CA THR A 116 18.46 -21.57 17.79
C THR A 116 17.48 -21.52 18.96
N GLY A 117 17.93 -21.06 20.12
CA GLY A 117 17.14 -21.08 21.35
C GLY A 117 16.05 -20.02 21.48
N ASN A 118 16.11 -18.91 20.72
CA ASN A 118 15.10 -17.85 20.77
C ASN A 118 15.10 -16.97 19.51
N LEU A 119 14.04 -16.14 19.37
CA LEU A 119 13.83 -15.21 18.25
C LEU A 119 15.06 -14.33 17.96
N ASN A 120 15.59 -13.67 18.99
CA ASN A 120 16.70 -12.73 18.82
C ASN A 120 17.97 -13.44 18.32
N GLN A 121 18.32 -14.59 18.91
CA GLN A 121 19.47 -15.39 18.48
C GLN A 121 19.30 -15.93 17.05
N GLY A 122 18.09 -16.37 16.70
CA GLY A 122 17.75 -16.87 15.38
C GLY A 122 17.97 -15.82 14.31
N TRP A 123 17.36 -14.65 14.49
CA TRP A 123 17.54 -13.54 13.55
C TRP A 123 18.96 -13.00 13.55
N GLN A 124 19.65 -12.94 14.71
CA GLN A 124 21.06 -12.54 14.76
C GLN A 124 21.91 -13.45 13.87
N ASN A 125 21.65 -14.77 13.91
CA ASN A 125 22.30 -15.72 13.01
C ASN A 125 21.88 -15.50 11.55
N ALA A 126 20.59 -15.36 11.27
CA ALA A 126 20.06 -15.29 9.91
C ALA A 126 20.50 -14.04 9.14
N ILE A 127 20.65 -12.88 9.81
CA ILE A 127 20.81 -11.59 9.11
C ILE A 127 21.99 -10.72 9.57
N LYS A 128 22.68 -11.06 10.68
CA LYS A 128 23.82 -10.24 11.17
C LYS A 128 25.14 -11.00 11.14
N SER A 129 25.21 -12.17 11.77
CA SER A 129 26.46 -12.86 12.06
C SER A 129 27.21 -13.28 10.78
N GLY A 130 28.43 -12.79 10.59
CA GLY A 130 29.25 -13.10 9.42
C GLY A 130 28.67 -12.61 8.09
N LEU A 131 27.82 -11.57 8.13
CA LEU A 131 27.24 -10.92 6.95
C LEU A 131 27.67 -9.45 6.85
N PRO A 132 27.52 -8.84 5.67
CA PRO A 132 27.59 -7.39 5.54
C PRO A 132 26.64 -6.69 6.54
N PRO A 133 26.96 -5.47 7.03
CA PRO A 133 26.12 -4.78 8.00
C PRO A 133 24.69 -4.55 7.48
N VAL A 134 23.69 -5.08 8.19
CA VAL A 134 22.26 -4.93 7.89
C VAL A 134 21.61 -3.96 8.86
N HIS A 135 20.72 -3.10 8.36
CA HIS A 135 19.74 -2.32 9.13
C HIS A 135 18.41 -3.07 9.01
N PHE A 136 17.96 -3.70 10.09
CA PHE A 136 16.86 -4.65 10.07
C PHE A 136 15.59 -4.05 10.66
N VAL A 137 14.55 -3.94 9.84
CA VAL A 137 13.27 -3.31 10.18
C VAL A 137 12.12 -4.27 9.84
N PRO A 138 11.88 -5.33 10.64
CA PRO A 138 10.85 -6.33 10.34
C PRO A 138 9.44 -5.85 10.68
N ALA A 139 8.44 -6.44 10.02
CA ALA A 139 7.06 -6.43 10.48
C ALA A 139 6.78 -7.67 11.33
N PHE A 140 7.23 -7.66 12.58
CA PHE A 140 6.86 -8.68 13.56
C PHE A 140 5.52 -8.34 14.20
N PHE A 141 4.59 -9.30 14.21
CA PHE A 141 3.26 -9.14 14.81
C PHE A 141 3.30 -9.42 16.32
N LEU A 142 4.05 -8.59 17.04
CA LEU A 142 4.24 -8.67 18.49
C LEU A 142 3.69 -7.44 19.19
N ASP A 143 3.43 -7.57 20.49
CA ASP A 143 3.25 -6.44 21.38
C ASP A 143 4.53 -5.56 21.35
N PRO A 144 4.43 -4.25 21.02
CA PRO A 144 5.58 -3.34 20.98
C PRO A 144 6.39 -3.32 22.27
N ALA A 145 5.77 -3.57 23.43
CA ALA A 145 6.47 -3.64 24.72
C ALA A 145 7.57 -4.71 24.76
N SER A 146 7.51 -5.72 23.89
CA SER A 146 8.52 -6.77 23.78
C SER A 146 9.79 -6.35 23.03
N PHE A 147 9.77 -5.24 22.27
CA PHE A 147 10.84 -4.89 21.33
C PHE A 147 12.19 -4.66 22.00
N SER A 148 12.24 -4.20 23.26
CA SER A 148 13.51 -4.03 23.99
C SER A 148 14.25 -5.34 24.23
N GLY A 149 13.53 -6.48 24.23
CA GLY A 149 14.10 -7.82 24.34
C GLY A 149 14.64 -8.39 23.01
N ILE A 150 14.51 -7.64 21.90
CA ILE A 150 14.85 -8.09 20.54
C ILE A 150 15.87 -7.12 19.91
N PRO A 151 17.11 -7.02 20.45
CA PRO A 151 18.11 -6.06 19.99
C PRO A 151 18.62 -6.29 18.55
N VAL A 152 18.34 -7.44 17.93
CA VAL A 152 18.65 -7.68 16.51
C VAL A 152 17.90 -6.73 15.57
N MET A 153 16.73 -6.23 15.99
CA MET A 153 15.95 -5.23 15.27
C MET A 153 16.60 -3.85 15.41
N ASP A 154 16.93 -3.20 14.29
CA ASP A 154 17.33 -1.78 14.25
C ASP A 154 16.12 -0.83 14.09
N GLY A 155 14.93 -1.39 13.92
CA GLY A 155 13.66 -0.69 13.78
C GLY A 155 12.48 -1.67 13.74
N ALA A 156 11.27 -1.16 13.56
CA ALA A 156 10.09 -1.99 13.30
C ALA A 156 9.19 -1.35 12.23
N LEU A 157 8.61 -2.19 11.38
CA LEU A 157 7.52 -1.85 10.48
C LEU A 157 6.19 -2.19 11.16
N ASN A 158 5.33 -1.19 11.36
CA ASN A 158 3.96 -1.42 11.81
C ASN A 158 3.08 -1.68 10.58
N TRP A 159 3.03 -2.93 10.11
CA TRP A 159 2.19 -3.33 8.97
C TRP A 159 0.72 -2.94 9.17
N ASN A 160 0.19 -3.19 10.37
CA ASN A 160 -1.22 -2.98 10.70
C ASN A 160 -1.61 -1.49 10.77
N SER A 161 -0.64 -0.57 10.78
CA SER A 161 -0.93 0.88 10.71
C SER A 161 -1.47 1.32 9.34
N ALA A 162 -1.43 0.46 8.32
CA ALA A 162 -1.97 0.74 6.99
C ALA A 162 -3.50 0.91 6.97
N TRP A 163 -4.22 0.28 7.91
CA TRP A 163 -5.68 0.27 7.97
C TRP A 163 -6.20 0.34 9.42
N PRO A 164 -7.44 0.80 9.66
CA PRO A 164 -8.05 0.67 10.97
C PRO A 164 -8.25 -0.82 11.31
N GLN A 165 -7.91 -1.21 12.53
CA GLN A 165 -8.09 -2.58 13.03
C GLN A 165 -9.51 -2.79 13.60
N GLY A 166 -10.51 -2.17 12.97
CA GLY A 166 -11.90 -2.21 13.39
C GLY A 166 -12.77 -1.15 12.69
N ASN A 167 -14.02 -1.02 13.13
CA ASN A 167 -14.97 -0.04 12.59
C ASN A 167 -14.76 1.37 13.18
N TYR A 168 -13.59 1.96 12.93
CA TYR A 168 -13.21 3.32 13.30
C TYR A 168 -12.22 3.88 12.26
N ASP A 169 -11.90 5.18 12.33
CA ASP A 169 -10.92 5.78 11.42
C ASP A 169 -9.50 5.54 11.93
N THR A 170 -8.52 5.45 11.03
CA THR A 170 -7.10 5.43 11.43
C THR A 170 -6.72 6.70 12.19
N ASN A 171 -5.73 6.56 13.06
CA ASN A 171 -5.07 7.66 13.75
C ASN A 171 -3.63 7.24 14.07
N PHE A 172 -2.82 8.19 14.52
CA PHE A 172 -1.39 7.98 14.81
C PHE A 172 -1.11 7.32 16.19
N GLY A 173 -2.13 6.88 16.93
CA GLY A 173 -1.99 6.25 18.25
C GLY A 173 -1.16 4.95 18.22
N PRO A 174 -1.50 3.96 17.38
CA PRO A 174 -0.70 2.74 17.23
C PRO A 174 0.73 2.99 16.74
N ASP A 175 0.94 4.03 15.92
CA ASP A 175 2.29 4.47 15.51
C ASP A 175 3.10 4.95 16.72
N ASN A 176 2.51 5.81 17.56
CA ASN A 176 3.14 6.32 18.79
C ASN A 176 3.50 5.19 19.77
N GLU A 177 2.68 4.15 19.87
CA GLU A 177 2.97 2.98 20.69
C GLU A 177 4.27 2.30 20.24
N TYR A 178 4.40 2.01 18.94
CA TYR A 178 5.63 1.48 18.35
C TYR A 178 6.83 2.40 18.61
N ILE A 179 6.70 3.69 18.30
CA ILE A 179 7.77 4.68 18.47
C ILE A 179 8.26 4.72 19.92
N SER A 180 7.35 4.71 20.89
CA SER A 180 7.69 4.79 22.32
C SER A 180 8.50 3.58 22.82
N HIS A 181 8.25 2.39 22.26
CA HIS A 181 8.94 1.15 22.64
C HIS A 181 10.20 0.85 21.80
N LEU A 182 10.41 1.56 20.69
CA LEU A 182 11.59 1.40 19.85
C LEU A 182 12.86 1.97 20.48
N GLY A 183 12.75 2.89 21.44
CA GLY A 183 13.91 3.43 22.18
C GLY A 183 14.90 4.19 21.28
N GLY A 184 14.39 4.93 20.29
CA GLY A 184 15.20 5.66 19.31
C GLY A 184 15.61 4.87 18.07
N ARG A 185 15.20 3.60 17.96
CA ARG A 185 15.33 2.80 16.73
C ARG A 185 14.36 3.27 15.65
N SER A 186 14.63 2.92 14.40
CA SER A 186 13.85 3.41 13.25
C SER A 186 12.40 2.92 13.30
N TYR A 187 11.46 3.84 13.16
CA TYR A 187 10.07 3.50 12.93
C TYR A 187 9.75 3.54 11.42
N MET A 188 9.14 2.47 10.91
CA MET A 188 8.55 2.43 9.58
C MET A 188 7.03 2.33 9.71
N ALA A 189 6.35 3.35 9.21
CA ALA A 189 4.90 3.38 9.14
C ALA A 189 4.42 2.68 7.87
N ALA A 190 3.22 2.10 7.89
CA ALA A 190 2.57 1.57 6.71
C ALA A 190 1.46 2.51 6.23
N PHE A 191 1.25 2.51 4.92
CA PHE A 191 0.15 3.18 4.24
C PHE A 191 -0.49 2.22 3.25
N SER A 192 -1.81 2.25 3.11
CA SER A 192 -2.51 1.53 2.04
C SER A 192 -3.77 2.28 1.62
N PRO A 193 -4.13 2.30 0.33
CA PRO A 193 -5.30 3.03 -0.14
C PRO A 193 -6.62 2.32 0.17
N TRP A 194 -6.62 0.99 0.18
CA TRP A 194 -7.82 0.15 0.21
C TRP A 194 -7.50 -1.24 0.78
N PHE A 195 -8.50 -2.08 1.03
CA PHE A 195 -8.31 -3.51 1.28
C PHE A 195 -9.58 -4.29 1.01
N PHE A 196 -9.47 -5.33 0.19
CA PHE A 196 -10.53 -6.30 -0.03
C PHE A 196 -9.97 -7.59 -0.62
N THR A 197 -10.45 -8.71 -0.10
CA THR A 197 -10.12 -10.06 -0.60
C THR A 197 -11.38 -10.87 -0.70
N HIS A 198 -11.45 -11.77 -1.68
CA HIS A 198 -12.66 -12.54 -2.00
C HIS A 198 -12.39 -14.00 -2.34
N TYR A 199 -11.45 -14.63 -1.63
CA TYR A 199 -11.12 -16.03 -1.82
C TYR A 199 -12.13 -16.94 -1.12
N GLY A 200 -12.80 -17.79 -1.90
CA GLY A 200 -13.76 -18.75 -1.38
C GLY A 200 -13.12 -19.90 -0.58
N PRO A 201 -13.93 -20.72 0.12
CA PRO A 201 -13.46 -21.83 0.96
C PRO A 201 -12.60 -22.86 0.24
N ASP A 202 -12.82 -23.05 -1.07
CA ASP A 202 -12.06 -24.01 -1.90
C ASP A 202 -10.68 -23.47 -2.33
N THR A 203 -10.28 -22.28 -1.88
CA THR A 203 -9.01 -21.62 -2.22
C THR A 203 -8.26 -21.19 -0.96
N TYR A 204 -8.02 -19.88 -0.76
CA TYR A 204 -7.34 -19.34 0.42
C TYR A 204 -8.30 -19.06 1.59
N ASN A 205 -9.62 -19.24 1.40
CA ASN A 205 -10.65 -19.01 2.42
C ASN A 205 -10.48 -17.66 3.15
N LYS A 206 -10.35 -16.60 2.36
CA LYS A 206 -9.99 -15.26 2.81
C LYS A 206 -10.93 -14.24 2.16
N ASN A 207 -11.99 -13.87 2.88
CA ASN A 207 -13.06 -13.02 2.36
C ASN A 207 -13.44 -11.93 3.39
N PHE A 208 -12.80 -10.77 3.33
CA PHE A 208 -13.04 -9.66 4.28
C PHE A 208 -12.58 -8.31 3.73
N ILE A 209 -12.98 -7.24 4.42
CA ILE A 209 -12.47 -5.87 4.17
C ILE A 209 -11.82 -5.27 5.41
N PHE A 210 -10.93 -4.30 5.20
CA PHE A 210 -10.69 -3.25 6.20
C PHE A 210 -11.47 -1.99 5.82
N ARG A 211 -11.86 -1.21 6.82
CA ARG A 211 -12.61 0.03 6.61
C ARG A 211 -11.71 1.13 6.04
N CYS A 212 -11.89 1.46 4.76
CA CYS A 212 -11.11 2.48 4.05
C CYS A 212 -11.95 3.73 3.69
N ASP A 213 -12.98 4.00 4.49
CA ASP A 213 -13.89 5.14 4.35
C ASP A 213 -13.29 6.45 4.86
N ASN A 214 -14.07 7.53 4.84
CA ASN A 214 -13.72 8.83 5.42
C ASN A 214 -12.41 9.40 4.88
N TRP A 215 -12.19 9.26 3.57
CA TRP A 215 -10.94 9.64 2.90
C TRP A 215 -9.68 9.04 3.55
N HIS A 216 -9.74 7.78 4.00
CA HIS A 216 -8.62 7.05 4.60
C HIS A 216 -7.27 7.31 3.91
N PHE A 217 -7.24 7.24 2.57
CA PHE A 217 -6.06 7.58 1.77
C PHE A 217 -5.42 8.90 2.21
N SER A 218 -6.19 9.98 2.20
CA SER A 218 -5.69 11.32 2.48
C SER A 218 -5.38 11.50 3.96
N ARG A 219 -6.24 11.00 4.85
CA ARG A 219 -6.08 11.16 6.30
C ARG A 219 -4.83 10.46 6.80
N ARG A 220 -4.57 9.23 6.34
CA ARG A 220 -3.36 8.52 6.73
C ARG A 220 -2.10 9.27 6.28
N TRP A 221 -2.08 9.81 5.07
CA TRP A 221 -0.94 10.62 4.62
C TRP A 221 -0.81 11.93 5.38
N GLU A 222 -1.91 12.61 5.73
CA GLU A 222 -1.90 13.81 6.55
C GLU A 222 -1.29 13.54 7.93
N ASP A 223 -1.71 12.46 8.61
CA ASP A 223 -1.12 12.02 9.89
C ASP A 223 0.39 11.77 9.74
N LEU A 224 0.82 11.12 8.65
CA LEU A 224 2.23 10.83 8.39
C LEU A 224 3.05 12.10 8.11
N VAL A 225 2.49 13.09 7.42
CA VAL A 225 3.13 14.38 7.17
C VAL A 225 3.28 15.16 8.47
N GLU A 226 2.23 15.20 9.29
CA GLU A 226 2.24 15.88 10.59
C GLU A 226 3.26 15.29 11.57
N ASN A 227 3.46 13.97 11.52
CA ASN A 227 4.36 13.25 12.42
C ASN A 227 5.68 12.81 11.76
N ARG A 228 6.01 13.39 10.60
CA ARG A 228 7.14 12.95 9.75
C ARG A 228 8.50 12.87 10.45
N ASP A 229 8.72 13.69 11.49
CA ASP A 229 10.01 13.73 12.19
C ASP A 229 10.23 12.48 13.07
N SER A 230 9.15 11.77 13.41
CA SER A 230 9.17 10.51 14.17
C SER A 230 9.09 9.27 13.27
N VAL A 231 8.86 9.45 11.97
CA VAL A 231 8.70 8.36 10.99
C VAL A 231 9.91 8.36 10.06
N ALA A 232 10.78 7.34 10.17
CA ALA A 232 11.97 7.28 9.32
C ALA A 232 11.59 6.90 7.86
N PHE A 233 10.63 5.98 7.74
CA PHE A 233 10.23 5.35 6.49
C PHE A 233 8.72 5.19 6.44
N VAL A 234 8.14 5.32 5.24
CA VAL A 234 6.76 4.88 4.96
C VAL A 234 6.83 3.78 3.92
N GLU A 235 6.13 2.68 4.16
CA GLU A 235 5.96 1.61 3.17
C GLU A 235 4.51 1.58 2.69
N ALA A 236 4.31 1.80 1.39
CA ALA A 236 3.02 1.69 0.75
C ALA A 236 2.71 0.21 0.44
N LEU A 237 1.61 -0.28 0.99
CA LEU A 237 1.08 -1.62 0.87
C LEU A 237 -0.09 -1.58 -0.11
N THR A 238 0.09 -1.99 -1.36
CA THR A 238 1.30 -2.52 -2.01
C THR A 238 1.41 -1.98 -3.43
N TRP A 239 2.46 -2.33 -4.16
CA TRP A 239 2.55 -2.06 -5.59
C TRP A 239 1.66 -3.00 -6.41
N ASN A 240 1.64 -4.31 -6.10
CA ASN A 240 1.09 -5.35 -6.98
C ASN A 240 0.37 -6.52 -6.25
N ASP A 241 -0.15 -6.30 -5.04
CA ASP A 241 -0.96 -7.33 -4.38
C ASP A 241 -2.43 -7.21 -4.84
N PHE A 242 -2.72 -7.91 -5.94
CA PHE A 242 -4.02 -7.91 -6.60
C PHE A 242 -5.07 -8.68 -5.79
N GLY A 243 -4.68 -9.79 -5.17
CA GLY A 243 -5.54 -10.63 -4.34
C GLY A 243 -6.21 -9.90 -3.19
N GLU A 244 -5.51 -8.93 -2.61
CA GLU A 244 -5.95 -8.16 -1.44
C GLU A 244 -6.38 -6.73 -1.79
N SER A 245 -6.49 -6.43 -3.09
CA SER A 245 -7.07 -5.19 -3.65
C SER A 245 -6.43 -3.89 -3.16
N HIS A 246 -5.18 -3.95 -2.68
CA HIS A 246 -4.47 -2.78 -2.15
C HIS A 246 -3.28 -2.36 -3.00
N TYR A 247 -3.19 -2.88 -4.23
CA TYR A 247 -2.19 -2.47 -5.22
C TYR A 247 -2.37 -1.00 -5.64
N LEU A 248 -1.25 -0.35 -5.94
CA LEU A 248 -1.16 1.01 -6.50
C LEU A 248 -0.66 1.00 -7.95
N GLY A 249 0.13 -0.01 -8.31
CA GLY A 249 0.73 -0.15 -9.63
C GLY A 249 -0.26 -0.67 -10.68
N PRO A 250 0.17 -0.74 -11.95
CA PRO A 250 -0.63 -1.28 -13.03
C PRO A 250 -1.01 -2.74 -12.77
N VAL A 251 -2.19 -3.17 -13.24
CA VAL A 251 -2.62 -4.58 -13.14
C VAL A 251 -1.93 -5.40 -14.22
N HIS A 252 -0.87 -6.11 -13.85
CA HIS A 252 -0.15 -7.07 -14.70
C HIS A 252 0.67 -8.05 -13.87
N GLY A 253 0.96 -9.22 -14.44
CA GLY A 253 1.64 -10.31 -13.75
C GLY A 253 0.70 -11.47 -13.46
N ASP A 254 1.01 -12.23 -12.41
CA ASP A 254 0.10 -13.22 -11.85
C ASP A 254 -0.87 -12.50 -10.90
N LEU A 255 -2.17 -12.66 -11.15
CA LEU A 255 -3.24 -12.06 -10.33
C LEU A 255 -3.61 -12.94 -9.13
N SER A 256 -2.89 -14.04 -8.88
CA SER A 256 -3.11 -14.90 -7.70
C SER A 256 -4.53 -15.45 -7.58
N ARG A 257 -5.23 -15.66 -8.72
CA ARG A 257 -6.65 -16.07 -8.81
C ARG A 257 -7.64 -14.98 -8.37
N SER A 258 -7.25 -13.70 -8.47
CA SER A 258 -8.09 -12.56 -8.13
C SER A 258 -8.83 -11.94 -9.32
N ASP A 259 -8.72 -12.55 -10.51
CA ASP A 259 -9.21 -12.00 -11.77
C ASP A 259 -10.66 -11.49 -11.68
N ASP A 260 -11.51 -12.22 -10.96
CA ASP A 260 -12.94 -11.94 -10.78
C ASP A 260 -13.25 -10.62 -10.04
N TRP A 261 -12.29 -10.07 -9.27
CA TRP A 261 -12.45 -8.78 -8.58
C TRP A 261 -11.40 -7.72 -8.93
N THR A 262 -10.40 -8.07 -9.74
CA THR A 262 -9.35 -7.12 -10.17
C THR A 262 -9.47 -6.71 -11.63
N ALA A 263 -10.16 -7.50 -12.46
CA ALA A 263 -10.44 -7.10 -13.84
C ALA A 263 -11.23 -5.79 -13.88
N ASP A 264 -10.74 -4.80 -14.64
CA ASP A 264 -11.28 -3.45 -14.79
C ASP A 264 -11.21 -2.54 -13.53
N TYR A 265 -10.46 -2.94 -12.50
CA TYR A 265 -10.21 -2.13 -11.30
C TYR A 265 -8.79 -1.56 -11.33
N ASP A 266 -8.48 -0.66 -12.26
CA ASP A 266 -7.19 0.04 -12.26
C ASP A 266 -7.14 1.08 -11.13
N HIS A 267 -6.10 1.01 -10.28
CA HIS A 267 -5.89 1.91 -9.15
C HIS A 267 -4.94 3.08 -9.45
N GLN A 268 -4.41 3.17 -10.67
CA GLN A 268 -3.43 4.19 -11.05
C GLN A 268 -3.94 5.63 -10.90
N GLY A 269 -5.26 5.85 -10.84
CA GLY A 269 -5.85 7.15 -10.54
C GLY A 269 -5.37 7.75 -9.19
N TRP A 270 -4.94 6.92 -8.23
CA TRP A 270 -4.36 7.40 -6.98
C TRP A 270 -2.90 7.86 -7.08
N LEU A 271 -2.16 7.48 -8.12
CA LEU A 271 -0.71 7.69 -8.16
C LEU A 271 -0.29 9.17 -8.11
N ASP A 272 -1.07 10.06 -8.71
CA ASP A 272 -0.76 11.50 -8.66
C ASP A 272 -1.14 12.12 -7.31
N LEU A 273 -2.18 11.60 -6.65
CA LEU A 273 -2.49 11.99 -5.28
C LEU A 273 -1.42 11.47 -4.30
N LEU A 274 -0.95 10.25 -4.51
CA LEU A 274 0.18 9.66 -3.79
C LEU A 274 1.42 10.54 -3.92
N GLN A 275 1.77 10.96 -5.15
CA GLN A 275 2.92 11.82 -5.40
C GLN A 275 2.85 13.14 -4.60
N TYR A 276 1.68 13.77 -4.56
CA TYR A 276 1.44 14.99 -3.80
C TYR A 276 1.79 14.80 -2.31
N TYR A 277 1.29 13.73 -1.69
CA TYR A 277 1.56 13.44 -0.28
C TYR A 277 2.98 12.94 -0.02
N ILE A 278 3.56 12.15 -0.91
CA ILE A 278 4.97 11.72 -0.82
C ILE A 278 5.89 12.95 -0.79
N GLN A 279 5.64 13.93 -1.66
CA GLN A 279 6.42 15.15 -1.66
C GLN A 279 6.26 15.90 -0.34
N ALA A 280 5.03 16.08 0.14
CA ALA A 280 4.75 16.73 1.43
C ALA A 280 5.47 16.01 2.59
N TYR A 281 5.41 14.68 2.63
CA TYR A 281 6.08 13.87 3.66
C TYR A 281 7.59 14.04 3.62
N LYS A 282 8.19 14.02 2.42
CA LYS A 282 9.64 14.17 2.29
C LYS A 282 10.13 15.57 2.64
N THR A 283 9.40 16.62 2.30
CA THR A 283 9.83 18.02 2.45
C THR A 283 9.30 18.70 3.71
N GLY A 284 8.24 18.17 4.32
CA GLY A 284 7.46 18.85 5.35
C GLY A 284 6.55 19.96 4.83
N VAL A 285 6.45 20.13 3.51
CA VAL A 285 5.67 21.21 2.89
C VAL A 285 4.81 20.64 1.77
N TYR A 286 3.50 20.84 1.87
CA TYR A 286 2.56 20.49 0.81
C TYR A 286 2.90 21.20 -0.50
N PRO A 287 2.96 20.50 -1.64
CA PRO A 287 3.28 21.11 -2.93
C PRO A 287 2.24 22.15 -3.34
N THR A 288 2.68 23.23 -3.99
CA THR A 288 1.74 24.17 -4.64
C THR A 288 1.00 23.44 -5.76
N VAL A 289 -0.33 23.58 -5.79
CA VAL A 289 -1.17 23.00 -6.83
C VAL A 289 -1.09 23.88 -8.08
N SER A 290 -0.48 23.36 -9.16
CA SER A 290 -0.32 24.11 -10.42
C SER A 290 -1.42 23.85 -11.45
N LYS A 291 -2.23 22.81 -11.24
CA LYS A 291 -3.35 22.44 -12.10
C LYS A 291 -4.47 21.87 -11.27
N ASP A 292 -5.70 22.27 -11.54
CA ASP A 292 -6.86 21.66 -10.91
C ASP A 292 -6.92 20.18 -11.28
N LYS A 293 -7.15 19.34 -10.27
CA LYS A 293 -7.26 17.90 -10.47
C LYS A 293 -8.33 17.30 -9.57
N VAL A 294 -9.10 16.38 -10.13
CA VAL A 294 -10.10 15.59 -9.40
C VAL A 294 -9.59 14.17 -9.26
N PHE A 295 -9.79 13.60 -8.09
CA PHE A 295 -9.59 12.20 -7.76
C PHE A 295 -10.88 11.67 -7.16
N LEU A 296 -11.32 10.50 -7.58
CA LEU A 296 -12.49 9.85 -7.01
C LEU A 296 -12.32 8.35 -6.90
N TRP A 297 -12.94 7.77 -5.88
CA TRP A 297 -13.00 6.33 -5.72
C TRP A 297 -14.23 5.90 -4.92
N SER A 298 -14.69 4.67 -5.21
CA SER A 298 -15.73 3.97 -4.45
C SER A 298 -15.83 2.52 -4.93
N ARG A 299 -16.52 1.68 -4.17
CA ARG A 299 -17.12 0.46 -4.71
C ARG A 299 -18.15 0.79 -5.79
N LEU A 300 -18.36 -0.15 -6.71
CA LEU A 300 -19.37 -0.05 -7.77
C LEU A 300 -20.73 -0.67 -7.41
N ALA A 301 -20.92 -1.12 -6.17
CA ALA A 301 -22.19 -1.63 -5.69
C ALA A 301 -22.40 -1.31 -4.20
N PRO A 302 -23.67 -1.23 -3.73
CA PRO A 302 -23.96 -1.03 -2.33
C PRO A 302 -23.38 -2.15 -1.46
N ALA A 303 -22.81 -1.82 -0.30
CA ALA A 303 -22.26 -2.81 0.62
C ALA A 303 -23.33 -3.83 1.06
N ALA A 304 -24.57 -3.37 1.26
CA ALA A 304 -25.70 -4.20 1.68
C ALA A 304 -26.41 -4.93 0.52
N ALA A 305 -25.99 -4.75 -0.74
CA ALA A 305 -26.66 -5.36 -1.89
C ALA A 305 -26.72 -6.89 -1.79
N ASN A 306 -27.63 -7.52 -2.52
CA ASN A 306 -27.66 -8.97 -2.65
C ASN A 306 -27.15 -9.35 -4.04
N ALA A 307 -26.20 -10.28 -4.09
CA ALA A 307 -25.64 -10.82 -5.31
C ALA A 307 -25.82 -12.35 -5.33
N PRO A 308 -26.01 -12.97 -6.51
CA PRO A 308 -26.01 -14.43 -6.68
C PRO A 308 -24.58 -14.99 -6.61
N ASP A 309 -23.85 -14.61 -5.56
CA ASP A 309 -22.46 -15.00 -5.32
C ASP A 309 -22.41 -16.17 -4.35
N ARG A 310 -21.64 -17.19 -4.72
CA ARG A 310 -21.47 -18.45 -3.99
C ARG A 310 -20.48 -18.34 -2.83
N ILE A 311 -19.63 -17.32 -2.80
CA ILE A 311 -18.67 -17.07 -1.71
C ILE A 311 -19.37 -16.39 -0.53
N GLY A 312 -20.36 -15.54 -0.81
CA GLY A 312 -21.06 -14.74 0.19
C GLY A 312 -20.40 -13.38 0.45
N LYS A 313 -21.08 -12.51 1.21
CA LYS A 313 -20.57 -11.18 1.55
C LYS A 313 -19.24 -11.31 2.32
N PRO A 314 -18.24 -10.44 2.08
CA PRO A 314 -17.03 -10.42 2.88
C PRO A 314 -17.33 -10.13 4.34
N ASP A 315 -16.53 -10.69 5.24
CA ASP A 315 -16.57 -10.27 6.64
C ASP A 315 -16.31 -8.76 6.73
N HIS A 316 -17.00 -8.12 7.68
CA HIS A 316 -16.93 -6.68 7.94
C HIS A 316 -17.51 -5.78 6.84
N TRP A 317 -18.27 -6.34 5.88
CA TRP A 317 -18.96 -5.56 4.84
C TRP A 317 -19.78 -4.39 5.40
N GLU A 318 -20.30 -4.51 6.63
CA GLU A 318 -21.13 -3.50 7.29
C GLU A 318 -20.33 -2.31 7.87
N TRP A 319 -18.99 -2.37 7.87
CA TRP A 319 -18.16 -1.28 8.37
C TRP A 319 -18.02 -0.13 7.37
N THR A 320 -18.34 -0.37 6.10
CA THR A 320 -18.19 0.62 5.04
C THR A 320 -19.52 1.23 4.61
N GLN A 321 -19.43 2.46 4.08
CA GLN A 321 -20.54 3.30 3.68
C GLN A 321 -20.54 3.48 2.16
N ASP A 322 -21.73 3.64 1.59
CA ASP A 322 -21.92 3.80 0.14
C ASP A 322 -21.81 5.27 -0.26
N PHE A 323 -20.57 5.78 -0.24
CA PHE A 323 -20.22 7.12 -0.68
C PHE A 323 -19.23 7.08 -1.84
N LEU A 324 -19.39 8.03 -2.77
CA LEU A 324 -18.30 8.41 -3.66
C LEU A 324 -17.39 9.37 -2.92
N TRP A 325 -16.15 8.94 -2.67
CA TRP A 325 -15.13 9.78 -2.08
C TRP A 325 -14.46 10.62 -3.17
N VAL A 326 -14.40 11.93 -2.97
CA VAL A 326 -13.76 12.86 -3.91
C VAL A 326 -12.70 13.68 -3.18
N VAL A 327 -11.52 13.78 -3.80
CA VAL A 327 -10.47 14.73 -3.44
C VAL A 327 -10.22 15.62 -4.64
N VAL A 328 -10.13 16.92 -4.40
CA VAL A 328 -9.72 17.90 -5.40
C VAL A 328 -8.41 18.56 -4.97
N LEU A 329 -7.54 18.82 -5.94
CA LEU A 329 -6.43 19.75 -5.80
C LEU A 329 -6.82 21.01 -6.58
N LEU A 330 -6.96 22.14 -5.90
CA LEU A 330 -7.41 23.40 -6.49
C LEU A 330 -6.27 24.42 -6.54
N THR A 331 -6.11 25.07 -7.69
CA THR A 331 -5.13 26.15 -7.93
C THR A 331 -5.51 27.49 -7.30
N ALA A 332 -6.77 27.64 -6.92
CA ALA A 332 -7.37 28.83 -6.31
C ALA A 332 -8.75 28.42 -5.75
N PRO A 333 -9.35 29.21 -4.83
CA PRO A 333 -10.68 28.93 -4.32
C PRO A 333 -11.69 28.68 -5.45
N ALA A 334 -12.56 27.69 -5.27
CA ALA A 334 -13.53 27.27 -6.26
C ALA A 334 -14.77 26.67 -5.61
N GLU A 335 -15.87 26.68 -6.34
CA GLU A 335 -17.06 25.90 -6.00
C GLU A 335 -16.94 24.54 -6.70
N VAL A 336 -17.12 23.46 -5.96
CA VAL A 336 -17.03 22.09 -6.48
C VAL A 336 -18.37 21.41 -6.30
N GLN A 337 -18.90 20.89 -7.39
CA GLN A 337 -20.12 20.10 -7.42
C GLN A 337 -19.79 18.65 -7.74
N VAL A 338 -20.33 17.73 -6.96
CA VAL A 338 -20.28 16.28 -7.21
C VAL A 338 -21.70 15.78 -7.39
N THR A 339 -21.96 15.03 -8.47
CA THR A 339 -23.27 14.46 -8.75
C THR A 339 -23.17 12.96 -9.02
N CYS A 340 -24.19 12.19 -8.62
CA CYS A 340 -24.41 10.81 -9.07
C CYS A 340 -25.90 10.49 -8.96
N GLY A 341 -26.61 10.46 -10.09
CA GLY A 341 -28.07 10.30 -10.11
C GLY A 341 -28.75 11.47 -9.37
N PRO A 342 -29.63 11.22 -8.37
CA PRO A 342 -30.33 12.25 -7.62
C PRO A 342 -29.46 12.90 -6.53
N SER A 343 -28.31 12.31 -6.21
CA SER A 343 -27.42 12.83 -5.19
C SER A 343 -26.55 13.93 -5.77
N VAL A 344 -26.54 15.09 -5.10
CA VAL A 344 -25.74 16.27 -5.45
C VAL A 344 -25.12 16.80 -4.16
N GLU A 345 -23.84 17.13 -4.20
CA GLU A 345 -23.12 17.85 -3.16
C GLU A 345 -22.41 19.04 -3.80
N GLU A 346 -22.51 20.21 -3.17
CA GLU A 346 -21.86 21.46 -3.61
C GLU A 346 -21.13 22.09 -2.43
N MET A 347 -19.86 22.45 -2.63
CA MET A 347 -19.06 23.09 -1.58
C MET A 347 -18.14 24.14 -2.17
N SER A 348 -18.05 25.30 -1.50
CA SER A 348 -16.99 26.27 -1.73
C SER A 348 -15.73 25.83 -0.98
N LEU A 349 -14.65 25.59 -1.71
CA LEU A 349 -13.38 25.11 -1.18
C LEU A 349 -12.26 26.13 -1.41
N PRO A 350 -11.29 26.24 -0.49
CA PRO A 350 -10.12 27.08 -0.68
C PRO A 350 -9.16 26.49 -1.74
N GLU A 351 -8.09 27.22 -2.05
CA GLU A 351 -6.92 26.67 -2.74
C GLU A 351 -6.34 25.48 -1.96
N GLY A 352 -5.76 24.51 -2.69
CA GLY A 352 -5.12 23.34 -2.12
C GLY A 352 -6.03 22.11 -2.13
N VAL A 353 -5.89 21.26 -1.11
CA VAL A 353 -6.65 20.00 -0.99
C VAL A 353 -8.07 20.30 -0.51
N GLY A 354 -9.07 19.82 -1.26
CA GLY A 354 -10.46 19.79 -0.85
C GLY A 354 -11.00 18.36 -0.85
N LYS A 355 -11.95 18.07 0.05
CA LYS A 355 -12.56 16.75 0.21
C LYS A 355 -14.08 16.90 0.16
N LEU A 356 -14.74 16.13 -0.68
CA LEU A 356 -16.20 16.05 -0.75
C LEU A 356 -16.63 14.59 -0.89
N GLN A 357 -17.88 14.32 -0.54
CA GLN A 357 -18.48 13.01 -0.73
C GLN A 357 -19.92 13.19 -1.16
N VAL A 358 -20.43 12.22 -1.92
CA VAL A 358 -21.85 12.18 -2.29
C VAL A 358 -22.39 10.77 -2.07
N PRO A 359 -23.59 10.59 -1.46
CA PRO A 359 -24.14 9.26 -1.22
C PRO A 359 -24.54 8.57 -2.52
N LEU A 360 -24.18 7.29 -2.65
CA LEU A 360 -24.55 6.44 -3.78
C LEU A 360 -25.84 5.69 -3.45
N ARG A 361 -26.96 6.10 -4.07
CA ARG A 361 -28.30 5.63 -3.69
C ARG A 361 -28.99 4.75 -4.73
N GLN A 362 -28.63 4.91 -5.99
CA GLN A 362 -29.24 4.23 -7.12
C GLN A 362 -28.22 4.09 -8.24
N ASP A 363 -28.56 3.31 -9.27
CA ASP A 363 -27.76 3.21 -10.47
C ASP A 363 -27.40 4.59 -11.03
N CYS A 364 -26.10 4.89 -11.11
CA CYS A 364 -25.61 6.19 -11.56
C CYS A 364 -24.16 6.12 -12.05
N SER A 365 -23.79 7.13 -12.83
CA SER A 365 -22.42 7.46 -13.19
C SER A 365 -22.13 8.88 -12.68
N PRO A 366 -21.03 9.11 -11.97
CA PRO A 366 -20.78 10.37 -11.32
C PRO A 366 -20.19 11.43 -12.26
N SER A 367 -20.37 12.69 -11.89
CA SER A 367 -19.69 13.82 -12.51
C SER A 367 -19.22 14.80 -11.43
N VAL A 368 -17.97 15.23 -11.53
CA VAL A 368 -17.39 16.29 -10.70
C VAL A 368 -17.15 17.51 -11.57
N THR A 369 -17.63 18.67 -11.13
CA THR A 369 -17.46 19.94 -11.84
C THR A 369 -16.86 20.98 -10.92
N ILE A 370 -15.82 21.67 -11.37
CA ILE A 370 -15.21 22.80 -10.68
C ILE A 370 -15.70 24.09 -11.36
N PHE A 371 -16.18 25.03 -10.55
CA PHE A 371 -16.69 26.33 -10.98
C PHE A 371 -15.89 27.48 -10.38
N ARG A 372 -15.65 28.51 -11.19
CA ARG A 372 -15.15 29.82 -10.74
C ARG A 372 -15.92 30.94 -11.42
N GLY A 373 -16.50 31.84 -10.63
CA GLY A 373 -17.35 32.92 -11.15
C GLY A 373 -18.56 32.40 -11.94
N GLY A 374 -19.12 31.25 -11.55
CA GLY A 374 -20.25 30.61 -12.23
C GLY A 374 -19.91 29.89 -13.54
N LEU A 375 -18.64 29.88 -13.97
CA LEU A 375 -18.18 29.16 -15.16
C LEU A 375 -17.55 27.83 -14.76
N SER A 376 -17.92 26.76 -15.47
CA SER A 376 -17.24 25.46 -15.33
C SER A 376 -15.83 25.55 -15.91
N THR A 377 -14.83 25.37 -15.06
CA THR A 377 -13.41 25.36 -15.46
C THR A 377 -12.86 23.95 -15.66
N LEU A 378 -13.49 22.95 -15.05
CA LEU A 378 -13.19 21.53 -15.24
C LEU A 378 -14.47 20.72 -15.05
N ARG A 379 -14.68 19.71 -15.90
CA ARG A 379 -15.71 18.68 -15.74
C ARG A 379 -15.08 17.32 -15.94
N PHE A 380 -15.28 16.42 -14.97
CA PHE A 380 -14.74 15.07 -14.98
C PHE A 380 -15.85 14.05 -14.75
N SER A 381 -15.97 13.09 -15.67
CA SER A 381 -16.94 11.99 -15.62
C SER A 381 -16.21 10.73 -16.10
N PRO A 382 -15.78 9.82 -15.20
CA PRO A 382 -15.02 8.64 -15.59
C PRO A 382 -15.93 7.60 -16.25
N ASP A 383 -15.62 7.20 -17.48
CA ASP A 383 -16.45 6.29 -18.29
C ASP A 383 -16.67 4.92 -17.63
N GLY A 384 -15.70 4.44 -16.83
CA GLY A 384 -15.78 3.13 -16.18
C GLY A 384 -16.60 3.12 -14.88
N PHE A 385 -16.89 4.27 -14.26
CA PHE A 385 -17.63 4.29 -13.00
C PHE A 385 -19.13 4.09 -13.27
N ASN A 386 -19.61 2.90 -12.95
CA ASN A 386 -21.01 2.53 -13.09
C ASN A 386 -21.48 1.89 -11.79
N PHE A 387 -22.01 2.70 -10.87
CA PHE A 387 -22.59 2.16 -9.65
C PHE A 387 -23.88 1.41 -9.98
N ARG A 388 -24.00 0.16 -9.51
CA ARG A 388 -25.14 -0.71 -9.77
C ARG A 388 -25.69 -1.28 -8.46
N THR A 389 -26.98 -1.13 -8.26
CA THR A 389 -27.69 -1.63 -7.07
C THR A 389 -27.95 -3.13 -7.08
N ASN A 390 -27.84 -3.77 -8.26
CA ASN A 390 -28.00 -5.21 -8.45
C ASN A 390 -26.69 -5.83 -9.00
N PRO A 391 -25.66 -5.98 -8.16
CA PRO A 391 -24.39 -6.57 -8.58
C PRO A 391 -24.49 -8.07 -8.87
N ARG A 392 -23.54 -8.60 -9.65
CA ARG A 392 -23.44 -10.04 -9.97
C ARG A 392 -22.63 -10.82 -8.94
N ASN A 393 -21.70 -10.17 -8.28
CA ASN A 393 -20.79 -10.71 -7.26
C ASN A 393 -20.55 -9.66 -6.16
N TYR A 394 -20.05 -10.08 -5.00
CA TYR A 394 -19.70 -9.19 -3.90
C TYR A 394 -18.30 -8.58 -4.09
N ASN A 395 -18.10 -7.82 -5.16
CA ASN A 395 -16.82 -7.14 -5.39
C ASN A 395 -16.74 -5.82 -4.60
N PHE A 396 -15.94 -5.82 -3.55
CA PHE A 396 -15.67 -4.65 -2.69
C PHE A 396 -14.35 -3.94 -3.06
N ASN A 397 -13.74 -4.27 -4.19
CA ASN A 397 -12.60 -3.53 -4.73
C ASN A 397 -13.03 -2.10 -5.09
N ALA A 398 -12.08 -1.16 -5.09
CA ALA A 398 -12.34 0.25 -5.36
C ALA A 398 -12.16 0.56 -6.84
N TYR A 399 -13.19 1.07 -7.50
CA TYR A 399 -12.97 1.78 -8.75
C TYR A 399 -12.31 3.12 -8.43
N VAL A 400 -11.23 3.45 -9.15
CA VAL A 400 -10.45 4.67 -8.94
C VAL A 400 -10.31 5.42 -10.25
N ALA A 401 -10.47 6.74 -10.23
CA ALA A 401 -10.19 7.56 -11.38
C ALA A 401 -9.71 8.97 -11.02
N SER A 402 -9.01 9.60 -11.95
CA SER A 402 -8.57 10.99 -11.83
C SER A 402 -8.61 11.73 -13.17
N SER A 403 -8.80 13.06 -13.12
CA SER A 403 -8.92 13.95 -14.30
C SER A 403 -7.61 14.33 -14.97
#